data_AF-A0A7C5N236-F1
#
_entry.id   AF-A0A7C5N236-F1
#
_cell.length_a   1.000
_cell.length_b   1.000
_cell.length_c   1.000
_cell.angle_alpha   90.00
_cell.angle_beta   90.00
_cell.angle_gamma   90.00
#
_symmetry.space_group_name_H-M   'P 1'
#
loop_
_entity.id
_entity.type
_entity.pdbx_description
1 polymer ?
#
loop_
_entity_poly.entity_id
_entity_poly.type
_entity_poly.pdbx_seq_one_letter_code
_entity_poly.pdbx_strand_id
1 'polypeptide(L)'
;MIDADEASEARVSREALLAKLRVVAAERADRARAALDGNATEGEREVHTLKGEAQLLGRPRLAAVAGGIERLFGRVGERPELSELIAEGLDLVRTLAEADEADGVDDFVARTEAALRA
;
A
#
# COMPACT_ATOMS: atom_id res chain seq x y z
N MET A 1 15.91 -11.90 30.99
CA MET A 1 15.95 -13.20 30.31
C MET A 1 14.56 -13.38 29.73
N ILE A 2 14.36 -13.05 28.45
CA ILE A 2 13.06 -13.26 27.80
C ILE A 2 12.91 -14.76 27.65
N ASP A 3 11.79 -15.31 28.12
CA ASP A 3 11.56 -16.75 28.09
C ASP A 3 11.47 -17.24 26.64
N ALA A 4 12.00 -18.42 26.35
CA ALA A 4 12.03 -18.93 24.97
C ALA A 4 10.61 -19.14 24.41
N ASP A 5 9.63 -19.33 25.30
CA ASP A 5 8.22 -19.49 25.01
C ASP A 5 7.56 -18.18 24.54
N GLU A 6 7.82 -17.06 25.24
CA GLU A 6 7.30 -15.73 24.91
C GLU A 6 7.82 -15.24 23.54
N ALA A 7 9.10 -15.52 23.24
CA ALA A 7 9.68 -15.22 21.94
C ALA A 7 9.08 -16.07 20.80
N SER A 8 8.63 -17.29 21.10
CA SER A 8 7.96 -18.17 20.14
C SER A 8 6.54 -17.68 19.83
N GLU A 9 5.75 -17.38 20.86
CA GLU A 9 4.38 -16.85 20.71
C GLU A 9 4.35 -15.51 19.97
N ALA A 10 5.30 -14.60 20.26
CA ALA A 10 5.42 -13.33 19.57
C ALA A 10 5.74 -13.50 18.07
N ARG A 11 6.56 -14.50 17.70
CA ARG A 11 6.86 -14.81 16.30
C ARG A 11 5.63 -15.35 15.56
N VAL A 12 4.91 -16.29 16.17
CA VAL A 12 3.67 -16.85 15.60
C VAL A 12 2.62 -15.76 15.41
N SER A 13 2.49 -14.86 16.39
CA SER A 13 1.57 -13.72 16.31
C SER A 13 1.94 -12.76 15.17
N ARG A 14 3.23 -12.48 14.99
CA ARG A 14 3.72 -11.63 13.89
C ARG A 14 3.51 -12.28 12.53
N GLU A 15 3.76 -13.57 12.39
CA GLU A 15 3.53 -14.31 11.15
C GLU A 15 2.05 -14.30 10.75
N ALA A 16 1.16 -14.53 11.71
CA ALA A 16 -0.28 -14.44 11.50
C ALA A 16 -0.73 -13.03 11.06
N LEU A 17 -0.18 -11.98 11.68
CA LEU A 17 -0.45 -10.59 11.27
C LEU A 17 0.05 -10.30 9.86
N LEU A 18 1.23 -10.79 9.49
CA LEU A 18 1.75 -10.65 8.13
C LEU A 18 0.88 -11.39 7.11
N ALA A 19 0.45 -12.62 7.42
CA ALA A 19 -0.47 -13.37 6.56
C ALA A 19 -1.79 -12.61 6.35
N LYS A 20 -2.34 -12.01 7.41
CA LYS A 20 -3.52 -11.16 7.32
C LYS A 20 -3.28 -9.92 6.45
N LEU A 21 -2.13 -9.25 6.63
CA LEU A 21 -1.77 -8.10 5.81
C LEU A 21 -1.75 -8.44 4.32
N ARG A 22 -1.29 -9.64 3.93
CA ARG A 22 -1.28 -10.05 2.51
C ARG A 22 -2.67 -10.00 1.89
N VAL A 23 -3.64 -10.65 2.55
CA VAL A 23 -5.03 -10.72 2.09
C VAL A 23 -5.65 -9.33 2.05
N VAL A 24 -5.49 -8.60 3.14
CA VAL A 24 -6.08 -7.27 3.31
C VAL A 24 -5.50 -6.26 2.32
N ALA A 25 -4.20 -6.28 2.07
CA ALA A 25 -3.56 -5.39 1.10
C ALA A 25 -4.07 -5.63 -0.32
N ALA A 26 -4.23 -6.90 -0.72
CA ALA A 26 -4.81 -7.23 -2.01
C ALA A 26 -6.27 -6.73 -2.10
N GLU A 27 -7.14 -7.09 -1.16
CA GLU A 27 -8.55 -6.67 -1.15
C GLU A 27 -8.71 -5.13 -1.18
N ARG A 28 -7.81 -4.40 -0.51
CA ARG A 28 -7.80 -2.94 -0.54
C ARG A 28 -7.31 -2.38 -1.85
N ALA A 29 -6.33 -3.01 -2.48
CA ALA A 29 -5.88 -2.61 -3.81
C ALA A 29 -7.03 -2.74 -4.84
N ASP A 30 -7.80 -3.83 -4.76
CA ASP A 30 -8.95 -4.09 -5.62
C ASP A 30 -10.05 -3.03 -5.41
N ARG A 31 -10.38 -2.73 -4.16
CA ARG A 31 -11.37 -1.68 -3.81
C ARG A 31 -10.92 -0.30 -4.25
N ALA A 32 -9.66 0.06 -4.01
CA ALA A 32 -9.10 1.32 -4.47
C ALA A 32 -9.13 1.42 -6.00
N ARG A 33 -8.83 0.32 -6.71
CA ARG A 33 -8.91 0.30 -8.18
C ARG A 33 -10.32 0.55 -8.68
N ALA A 34 -11.33 -0.10 -8.08
CA ALA A 34 -12.73 0.14 -8.42
C ALA A 34 -13.17 1.58 -8.13
N ALA A 35 -12.57 2.22 -7.12
CA ALA A 35 -12.88 3.60 -6.74
C ALA A 35 -12.36 4.65 -7.74
N LEU A 36 -11.46 4.29 -8.68
CA LEU A 36 -11.01 5.18 -9.76
C LEU A 36 -12.17 5.61 -10.67
N ASP A 37 -13.21 4.80 -10.80
CA ASP A 37 -14.35 5.05 -11.69
C ASP A 37 -15.39 6.04 -11.15
N GLY A 38 -15.00 6.89 -10.19
CA GLY A 38 -15.83 8.02 -9.73
C GLY A 38 -15.93 8.22 -8.22
N ASN A 39 -15.10 7.55 -7.42
CA ASN A 39 -15.07 7.76 -5.96
C ASN A 39 -13.64 7.86 -5.40
N ALA A 40 -12.90 8.87 -5.85
CA ALA A 40 -11.51 9.09 -5.44
C ALA A 40 -11.32 9.15 -3.91
N THR A 41 -12.28 9.74 -3.17
CA THR A 41 -12.23 9.79 -1.70
C THR A 41 -12.28 8.40 -1.05
N GLU A 42 -13.04 7.46 -1.62
CA GLU A 42 -13.06 6.09 -1.13
C GLU A 42 -11.74 5.37 -1.41
N GLY A 43 -11.19 5.55 -2.61
CA GLY A 43 -9.86 5.04 -2.95
C GLY A 43 -8.77 5.54 -2.00
N GLU A 44 -8.76 6.85 -1.71
CA GLU A 44 -7.84 7.48 -0.76
C GLU A 44 -7.91 6.83 0.64
N ARG A 45 -9.12 6.58 1.16
CA ARG A 45 -9.30 5.96 2.48
C ARG A 45 -8.80 4.52 2.55
N GLU A 46 -9.00 3.74 1.50
CA GLU A 46 -8.51 2.35 1.44
C GLU A 46 -6.98 2.32 1.52
N VAL A 47 -6.31 3.14 0.71
CA VAL A 47 -4.84 3.19 0.70
C VAL A 47 -4.24 3.88 1.93
N HIS A 48 -4.95 4.85 2.54
CA HIS A 48 -4.56 5.43 3.82
C HIS A 48 -4.53 4.37 4.94
N THR A 49 -5.56 3.53 4.99
CA THR A 49 -5.63 2.45 5.98
C THR A 49 -4.52 1.44 5.76
N LEU A 50 -4.31 1.03 4.50
CA LEU A 50 -3.23 0.13 4.13
C LEU A 50 -1.85 0.67 4.51
N LYS A 51 -1.58 1.97 4.27
CA LYS A 51 -0.34 2.63 4.68
C LYS A 51 -0.11 2.46 6.19
N GLY A 52 -1.12 2.74 7.01
CA GLY A 52 -1.05 2.60 8.46
C GLY A 52 -0.75 1.16 8.89
N GLU A 53 -1.45 0.19 8.32
CA GLU A 53 -1.23 -1.24 8.59
C GLU A 53 0.20 -1.69 8.19
N ALA A 54 0.68 -1.25 7.03
CA ALA A 54 2.03 -1.55 6.56
C ALA A 54 3.10 -0.94 7.47
N GLN A 55 2.91 0.29 7.97
CA GLN A 55 3.83 0.93 8.93
C GLN A 55 3.88 0.18 10.26
N LEU A 56 2.71 -0.19 10.81
CA LEU A 56 2.62 -0.93 12.07
C LEU A 56 3.32 -2.29 12.01
N LEU A 57 3.31 -2.94 10.84
CA LEU A 57 3.91 -4.26 10.64
C LEU A 57 5.35 -4.22 10.10
N GLY A 58 5.93 -3.03 9.96
CA GLY A 58 7.32 -2.85 9.51
C GLY A 58 7.53 -3.20 8.04
N ARG A 59 6.58 -2.83 7.18
CA ARG A 59 6.59 -3.05 5.72
C ARG A 59 6.81 -1.72 4.98
N PRO A 60 8.02 -1.13 5.05
CA PRO A 60 8.25 0.26 4.62
C PRO A 60 8.04 0.47 3.12
N ARG A 61 8.37 -0.51 2.27
CA ARG A 61 8.16 -0.41 0.81
C ARG A 61 6.67 -0.37 0.46
N LEU A 62 5.87 -1.24 1.08
CA LEU A 62 4.42 -1.24 0.93
C LEU A 62 3.81 0.08 1.44
N ALA A 63 4.26 0.57 2.59
CA ALA A 63 3.83 1.86 3.13
C ALA A 63 4.18 3.04 2.19
N ALA A 64 5.36 3.02 1.58
CA ALA A 64 5.79 4.06 0.63
C ALA A 64 4.91 4.07 -0.62
N VAL A 65 4.64 2.90 -1.21
CA VAL A 65 3.75 2.78 -2.37
C VAL A 65 2.32 3.23 -2.01
N ALA A 66 1.75 2.73 -0.90
CA ALA A 66 0.41 3.10 -0.45
C ALA A 66 0.28 4.61 -0.19
N GLY A 67 1.28 5.23 0.44
CA GLY A 67 1.30 6.68 0.66
C GLY A 67 1.48 7.50 -0.61
N GLY A 68 2.19 6.96 -1.61
CA GLY A 68 2.24 7.55 -2.95
C GLY A 68 0.84 7.59 -3.59
N ILE A 69 0.16 6.44 -3.61
CA ILE A 69 -1.18 6.29 -4.17
C ILE A 69 -2.20 7.18 -3.45
N GLU A 70 -2.16 7.25 -2.11
CA GLU A 70 -3.03 8.12 -1.30
C GLU A 70 -2.96 9.57 -1.77
N ARG A 71 -1.75 10.10 -1.95
CA ARG A 71 -1.54 11.47 -2.40
C ARG A 71 -2.00 11.69 -3.83
N LEU A 72 -1.86 10.68 -4.70
CA LEU A 72 -2.37 10.73 -6.07
C LEU A 72 -3.90 10.72 -6.11
N PHE A 73 -4.57 9.92 -5.28
CA PHE A 73 -6.04 9.95 -5.15
C PHE A 73 -6.54 11.33 -4.72
N GLY A 74 -5.81 12.01 -3.81
CA GLY A 74 -6.11 13.39 -3.42
C GLY A 74 -6.05 14.41 -4.57
N ARG A 75 -5.55 14.03 -5.75
CA ARG A 75 -5.40 14.88 -6.94
C ARG A 75 -6.13 14.37 -8.18
N VAL A 76 -6.48 13.09 -8.25
CA VAL A 76 -7.00 12.46 -9.48
C VAL A 76 -8.33 13.06 -9.96
N GLY A 77 -9.13 13.63 -9.05
CA GLY A 77 -10.37 14.33 -9.43
C GLY A 77 -10.12 15.61 -10.25
N GLU A 78 -8.99 16.28 -10.03
CA GLU A 78 -8.56 17.47 -10.80
C GLU A 78 -7.61 17.10 -11.94
N ARG A 79 -6.92 15.96 -11.81
CA ARG A 79 -5.89 15.46 -12.73
C ARG A 79 -6.16 14.00 -13.10
N PRO A 80 -7.13 13.72 -13.99
CA PRO A 80 -7.51 12.37 -14.37
C PRO A 80 -6.37 11.55 -14.99
N GLU A 81 -5.37 12.22 -15.56
CA GLU A 81 -4.17 11.58 -16.12
C GLU A 81 -3.33 10.83 -15.06
N LEU A 82 -3.55 11.08 -13.76
CA LEU A 82 -2.89 10.36 -12.67
C LEU A 82 -3.46 8.94 -12.45
N SER A 83 -4.61 8.61 -13.06
CA SER A 83 -5.28 7.31 -12.89
C SER A 83 -4.40 6.12 -13.30
N GLU A 84 -3.62 6.25 -14.38
CA GLU A 84 -2.68 5.21 -14.82
C GLU A 84 -1.58 4.96 -13.79
N LEU A 85 -0.99 6.03 -13.25
CA LEU A 85 0.04 5.93 -12.20
C LEU A 85 -0.54 5.31 -10.92
N ILE A 86 -1.77 5.64 -10.54
CA ILE A 86 -2.46 4.98 -9.42
C ILE A 86 -2.62 3.48 -9.69
N ALA A 87 -3.08 3.10 -10.88
CA ALA A 87 -3.27 1.69 -11.24
C ALA A 87 -1.96 0.90 -11.16
N GLU A 88 -0.86 1.45 -11.67
CA GLU A 88 0.47 0.85 -11.54
C GLU A 88 0.89 0.66 -10.08
N GLY A 89 0.68 1.69 -9.24
CA GLY A 89 0.95 1.60 -7.82
C GLY A 89 0.14 0.51 -7.11
N LEU A 90 -1.13 0.35 -7.48
CA LEU A 90 -2.01 -0.69 -6.92
C LEU A 90 -1.56 -2.10 -7.32
N ASP A 91 -1.00 -2.26 -8.53
CA ASP A 91 -0.41 -3.53 -8.96
C ASP A 91 0.90 -3.82 -8.17
N LEU A 92 1.72 -2.80 -7.90
CA LEU A 92 2.86 -2.92 -6.98
C LEU A 92 2.43 -3.28 -5.56
N VAL A 93 1.31 -2.74 -5.05
CA VAL A 93 0.75 -3.13 -3.75
C VAL A 93 0.43 -4.63 -3.71
N ARG A 94 -0.17 -5.19 -4.77
CA ARG A 94 -0.46 -6.63 -4.83
C ARG A 94 0.83 -7.46 -4.79
N THR A 95 1.83 -7.09 -5.59
CA THR A 95 3.13 -7.77 -5.57
C THR A 95 3.80 -7.67 -4.19
N LEU A 96 3.81 -6.48 -3.60
CA LEU A 96 4.37 -6.23 -2.27
C LEU A 96 3.50 -6.80 -1.13
N ALA A 97 2.28 -7.24 -1.38
CA ALA A 97 1.47 -7.96 -0.40
C ALA A 97 1.99 -9.39 -0.28
N GLU A 98 2.27 -10.02 -1.41
CA GLU A 98 2.74 -11.41 -1.49
C GLU A 98 4.22 -11.52 -1.09
N ALA A 99 5.06 -10.63 -1.60
CA ALA A 99 6.50 -10.59 -1.37
C ALA A 99 6.94 -9.29 -0.68
N ASP A 100 8.06 -9.31 0.05
CA ASP A 100 8.64 -8.06 0.60
C ASP A 100 9.38 -7.21 -0.45
N GLU A 101 9.52 -7.75 -1.67
CA GLU A 101 10.26 -7.15 -2.76
C GLU A 101 9.39 -7.05 -4.01
N ALA A 102 9.53 -5.92 -4.70
CA ALA A 102 8.97 -5.70 -6.02
C ALA A 102 9.91 -4.77 -6.78
N ASP A 103 10.15 -5.06 -8.05
CA ASP A 103 10.87 -4.16 -8.93
C ASP A 103 10.04 -2.89 -9.20
N GLY A 104 10.70 -1.78 -9.48
CA GLY A 104 10.03 -0.53 -9.85
C GLY A 104 9.44 0.28 -8.70
N VAL A 105 9.58 -0.15 -7.43
CA VAL A 105 9.13 0.64 -6.26
C VAL A 105 9.77 2.03 -6.22
N ASP A 106 11.10 2.10 -6.39
CA ASP A 106 11.82 3.38 -6.32
C ASP A 106 11.46 4.30 -7.49
N ASP A 107 11.27 3.72 -8.68
CA ASP A 107 10.81 4.44 -9.87
C ASP A 107 9.38 4.98 -9.69
N PHE A 108 8.46 4.15 -9.18
CA PHE A 108 7.11 4.57 -8.85
C PHE A 108 7.09 5.74 -7.86
N VAL A 109 7.90 5.65 -6.79
CA VAL A 109 8.02 6.72 -5.80
C VAL A 109 8.54 8.00 -6.46
N ALA A 110 9.58 7.92 -7.29
CA ALA A 110 10.13 9.07 -8.00
C ALA A 110 9.12 9.72 -8.95
N ARG A 111 8.40 8.92 -9.73
CA ARG A 111 7.34 9.41 -10.64
C ARG A 111 6.18 10.03 -9.89
N THR A 112 5.79 9.47 -8.74
CA THR A 112 4.77 10.04 -7.86
C THR A 112 5.18 11.41 -7.33
N GLU A 113 6.41 11.54 -6.82
CA GLU A 113 6.93 12.82 -6.32
C GLU A 113 7.03 13.87 -7.43
N ALA A 114 7.42 13.47 -8.65
CA ALA A 114 7.44 14.35 -9.80
C ALA A 114 6.03 14.81 -10.19
N ALA A 115 5.07 13.89 -10.24
CA ALA A 115 3.68 14.17 -10.58
C ALA A 115 3.03 15.14 -9.58
N LEU A 116 3.31 15.01 -8.28
CA LEU A 116 2.72 15.85 -7.22
C LEU A 116 3.29 17.27 -7.14
N ARG A 117 4.43 17.55 -7.80
CA ARG A 117 5.02 18.90 -7.89
C ARG A 117 4.55 19.70 -9.11
N ALA A 118 3.97 19.03 -10.10
CA ALA A 118 3.44 19.62 -11.32
C ALA A 118 2.02 20.16 -11.11
#